data_AF-A0A1V6HXA3-F1
#
_entry.id   AF-A0A1V6HXA3-F1
#
_cell.length_a   1.000
_cell.length_b   1.000
_cell.length_c   1.000
_cell.angle_alpha   90.00
_cell.angle_beta   90.00
_cell.angle_gamma   90.00
#
_symmetry.space_group_name_H-M   'P 1'
#
loop_
_entity.id
_entity.type
_entity.pdbx_description
1 polymer ?
#
loop_
_entity_poly.entity_id
_entity_poly.type
_entity_poly.pdbx_seq_one_letter_code
_entity_poly.pdbx_strand_id
1 'polypeptide(L)'
;MATKTSGSNKKNNIVVERRALDVLAVGPALTADLRSNLNGARFKIFCAKDFVEAKNILETLRFDIMIIDIDGNRDADLAKLLENHPEMDVVAVDDTPTKAAFHAGPSRILEKPYAPAELQALFMDLWERWLLKDSAYLSGKRLEVQNSLSAELSKALTPDDVAWAAIEAGRQLAQVPMVMCAADSASSDEGSELSVRPLAWAGIDDDTAIAITKALDIQGRLARQTASIVEFKPTPKDLDLEFDLVALVRLRGQSRDLGALIVAVGPQQALDEHHWDLVEAMSNWVGVALERTLLYRHLERSFEEANRIQRKLIQTEKHAAIGRLTAGLAHEIGTPLNIISGRAELLLEQFGDREPAMVQGLTTINNQIERISKLVANLLNYARESKPALQWCSLSTTLTAVLDLLKRPLAQAMIDIDVQLPDDIPQIVAPPDQMQQVLLNLLLNCVDAIETDPAHGNIKRRGQINIDAEFIAKERQLRVRIQDNGQGIRADDLDKVFEPFYTTKPVGAGTGLGLSVVYGIINDLHGTITIESAPEVGTLVIINMPTEPLEGWGWRGDK
;
A
#
# COMPACT_ATOMS: atom_id res chain seq x y z
N MET A 1 -47.67 -3.90 -32.13
CA MET A 1 -47.72 -5.17 -31.37
C MET A 1 -46.76 -5.05 -30.21
N ALA A 2 -47.29 -4.76 -29.01
CA ALA A 2 -46.52 -4.69 -27.78
C ALA A 2 -46.24 -6.11 -27.29
N THR A 3 -44.97 -6.52 -27.29
CA THR A 3 -44.52 -7.79 -26.72
C THR A 3 -44.22 -7.61 -25.24
N LYS A 4 -44.97 -8.36 -24.44
CA LYS A 4 -44.95 -8.45 -22.99
C LYS A 4 -43.54 -8.72 -22.44
N THR A 5 -43.04 -7.83 -21.61
CA THR A 5 -41.97 -8.09 -20.64
C THR A 5 -42.55 -8.78 -19.41
N SER A 6 -42.59 -10.11 -19.42
CA SER A 6 -42.82 -10.92 -18.22
C SER A 6 -41.47 -11.31 -17.61
N GLY A 7 -40.81 -10.36 -16.96
CA GLY A 7 -39.71 -10.65 -16.04
C GLY A 7 -40.29 -10.97 -14.68
N SER A 8 -40.37 -12.25 -14.34
CA SER A 8 -40.83 -12.73 -13.05
C SER A 8 -39.86 -12.27 -11.96
N ASN A 9 -40.16 -11.14 -11.34
CA ASN A 9 -39.51 -10.71 -10.10
C ASN A 9 -40.08 -11.59 -8.98
N LYS A 10 -39.52 -12.80 -8.82
CA LYS A 10 -39.71 -13.60 -7.61
C LYS A 10 -39.05 -12.83 -6.46
N LYS A 11 -39.80 -11.90 -5.87
CA LYS A 11 -39.56 -11.45 -4.50
C LYS A 11 -39.50 -12.72 -3.66
N ASN A 12 -38.31 -13.06 -3.17
CA ASN A 12 -38.18 -14.07 -2.14
C ASN A 12 -39.11 -13.66 -1.00
N ASN A 13 -40.07 -14.53 -0.69
CA ASN A 13 -40.94 -14.40 0.48
C ASN A 13 -40.05 -14.45 1.71
N ILE A 14 -39.61 -13.28 2.18
CA ILE A 14 -39.27 -13.10 3.59
C ILE A 14 -40.61 -13.30 4.31
N VAL A 15 -40.77 -14.46 4.96
CA VAL A 15 -41.84 -14.60 5.95
C VAL A 15 -41.39 -13.75 7.13
N VAL A 16 -41.81 -12.48 7.10
CA VAL A 16 -41.62 -11.53 8.17
C VAL A 16 -42.44 -12.03 9.35
N GLU A 17 -41.82 -12.68 10.33
CA GLU A 17 -42.42 -12.78 11.65
C GLU A 17 -42.36 -11.39 12.28
N ARG A 18 -43.40 -10.59 12.03
CA ARG A 18 -43.59 -9.33 12.76
C ARG A 18 -43.68 -9.67 14.24
N ARG A 19 -42.82 -9.04 15.06
CA ARG A 19 -42.90 -9.16 16.52
C ARG A 19 -44.31 -8.77 16.97
N ALA A 20 -44.98 -9.70 17.64
CA ALA A 20 -46.23 -9.40 18.32
C ALA A 20 -45.94 -8.56 19.57
N LEU A 21 -46.75 -7.54 19.85
CA LEU A 21 -46.63 -6.76 21.07
C LEU A 21 -47.05 -7.59 22.27
N ASP A 22 -46.23 -7.58 23.32
CA ASP A 22 -46.50 -8.29 24.55
C ASP A 22 -47.45 -7.43 25.42
N VAL A 23 -48.66 -7.94 25.63
CA VAL A 23 -49.75 -7.27 26.36
C VAL A 23 -49.95 -7.96 27.70
N LEU A 24 -49.76 -7.23 28.80
CA LEU A 24 -50.07 -7.71 30.15
C LEU A 24 -51.49 -7.31 30.54
N ALA A 25 -52.40 -8.29 30.60
CA ALA A 25 -53.75 -8.11 31.08
C ALA A 25 -53.85 -8.41 32.57
N VAL A 26 -54.31 -7.45 33.36
CA VAL A 26 -54.49 -7.58 34.82
C VAL A 26 -55.97 -7.78 35.12
N GLY A 27 -56.34 -9.02 35.45
CA GLY A 27 -57.73 -9.41 35.72
C GLY A 27 -58.18 -10.59 34.86
N PRO A 28 -58.78 -11.65 35.44
CA PRO A 28 -59.21 -12.83 34.68
C PRO A 28 -60.31 -12.56 33.64
N ALA A 29 -61.28 -11.70 33.98
CA ALA A 29 -62.39 -11.34 33.09
C ALA A 29 -61.88 -10.56 31.86
N LEU A 30 -61.08 -9.53 32.11
CA LEU A 30 -60.43 -8.72 31.08
C LEU A 30 -59.52 -9.57 30.16
N THR A 31 -58.77 -10.52 30.73
CA THR A 31 -57.93 -11.44 29.95
C THR A 31 -58.75 -12.29 28.98
N ALA A 32 -59.92 -12.79 29.43
CA ALA A 32 -60.81 -13.58 28.57
C ALA A 32 -61.39 -12.73 27.42
N ASP A 33 -61.76 -11.48 27.71
CA ASP A 33 -62.26 -10.53 26.71
C ASP A 33 -61.19 -10.18 25.67
N LEU A 34 -59.96 -9.92 26.09
CA LEU A 34 -58.85 -9.64 25.17
C LEU A 34 -58.52 -10.85 24.30
N ARG A 35 -58.49 -12.05 24.88
CA ARG A 35 -58.23 -13.29 24.13
C ARG A 35 -59.35 -13.66 23.17
N SER A 36 -60.57 -13.21 23.39
CA SER A 36 -61.68 -13.45 22.45
C SER A 36 -61.71 -12.43 21.31
N ASN A 37 -61.30 -11.19 21.56
CA ASN A 37 -61.43 -10.08 20.60
C ASN A 37 -60.15 -9.70 19.84
N LEU A 38 -58.96 -10.03 20.37
CA LEU A 38 -57.66 -9.59 19.84
C LEU A 38 -56.73 -10.74 19.44
N ASN A 39 -57.19 -12.00 19.48
CA ASN A 39 -56.34 -13.15 19.19
C ASN A 39 -55.89 -13.15 17.72
N GLY A 40 -54.62 -12.83 17.48
CA GLY A 40 -54.03 -12.73 16.16
C GLY A 40 -52.53 -12.49 16.22
N ALA A 41 -51.85 -12.50 15.07
CA ALA A 41 -50.40 -12.44 14.97
C ALA A 41 -49.74 -11.13 15.45
N ARG A 42 -50.52 -10.14 15.94
CA ARG A 42 -50.02 -8.81 16.34
C ARG A 42 -49.85 -8.62 17.85
N PHE A 43 -50.51 -9.42 18.67
CA PHE A 43 -50.48 -9.26 20.12
C PHE A 43 -50.33 -10.61 20.83
N LYS A 44 -49.44 -10.68 21.82
CA LYS A 44 -49.29 -11.81 22.73
C LYS A 44 -49.86 -11.41 24.09
N ILE A 45 -50.91 -12.09 24.52
CA ILE A 45 -51.64 -11.72 25.73
C ILE A 45 -51.18 -12.57 26.93
N PHE A 46 -50.53 -11.91 27.87
CA PHE A 46 -50.11 -12.43 29.16
C PHE A 46 -51.14 -12.05 30.23
N CYS A 47 -51.27 -12.88 31.25
CA CYS A 47 -52.30 -12.75 32.28
C CYS A 47 -51.65 -12.60 33.65
N ALA A 48 -52.10 -11.60 34.40
CA ALA A 48 -51.93 -11.51 35.84
C ALA A 48 -53.31 -11.54 36.50
N LYS A 49 -53.47 -12.32 37.58
CA LYS A 49 -54.75 -12.44 38.31
C LYS A 49 -55.09 -11.15 39.02
N ASP A 50 -54.08 -10.46 39.54
CA ASP A 50 -54.22 -9.23 40.29
C ASP A 50 -52.99 -8.31 40.10
N PHE A 51 -53.04 -7.14 40.72
CA PHE A 51 -51.98 -6.14 40.65
C PHE A 51 -50.65 -6.61 41.28
N VAL A 52 -50.70 -7.48 42.29
CA VAL A 52 -49.50 -7.99 42.97
C VAL A 52 -48.75 -8.95 42.06
N GLU A 53 -49.47 -9.85 41.39
CA GLU A 53 -48.89 -10.74 40.37
C GLU A 53 -48.35 -9.95 39.18
N ALA A 54 -49.06 -8.92 38.73
CA ALA A 54 -48.61 -8.04 37.65
C ALA A 54 -47.27 -7.36 38.00
N LYS A 55 -47.13 -6.85 39.23
CA LYS A 55 -45.89 -6.23 39.71
C LYS A 55 -44.71 -7.21 39.70
N ASN A 56 -44.90 -8.44 40.21
CA ASN A 56 -43.84 -9.45 40.22
C ASN A 56 -43.42 -9.87 38.80
N ILE A 57 -44.39 -9.95 37.87
CA ILE A 57 -44.12 -10.25 36.47
C ILE A 57 -43.28 -9.13 35.83
N LEU A 58 -43.60 -7.87 36.11
CA LEU A 58 -42.89 -6.69 35.58
C LEU A 58 -41.45 -6.53 36.13
N GLU A 59 -41.13 -7.12 37.29
CA GLU A 59 -39.76 -7.18 37.80
C GLU A 59 -38.85 -8.11 36.96
N THR A 60 -39.45 -9.06 36.22
CA THR A 60 -38.70 -10.11 35.51
C THR A 60 -38.83 -10.00 33.99
N LEU A 61 -39.97 -9.52 33.50
CA LEU A 61 -40.32 -9.48 32.08
C LEU A 61 -40.79 -8.07 31.70
N ARG A 62 -40.46 -7.64 30.47
CA ARG A 62 -40.94 -6.37 29.92
C ARG A 62 -42.15 -6.61 29.02
N PHE A 63 -43.07 -5.65 29.01
CA PHE A 63 -44.27 -5.65 28.19
C PHE A 63 -44.39 -4.32 27.45
N ASP A 64 -45.00 -4.36 26.27
CA ASP A 64 -45.22 -3.18 25.44
C ASP A 64 -46.49 -2.44 25.88
N ILE A 65 -47.51 -3.19 26.31
CA ILE A 65 -48.81 -2.65 26.73
C ILE A 65 -49.25 -3.30 28.05
N MET A 66 -49.74 -2.52 29.00
CA MET A 66 -50.43 -3.02 30.19
C MET A 66 -51.89 -2.57 30.15
N ILE A 67 -52.82 -3.50 30.36
CA ILE A 67 -54.23 -3.18 30.50
C ILE A 67 -54.74 -3.67 31.85
N ILE A 68 -55.33 -2.74 32.60
CA ILE A 68 -55.71 -2.96 33.99
C ILE A 68 -57.13 -2.49 34.25
N ASP A 69 -57.90 -3.34 34.91
CA ASP A 69 -59.19 -3.01 35.46
C ASP A 69 -59.01 -2.20 36.76
N ILE A 70 -59.41 -0.94 36.77
CA ILE A 70 -59.26 -0.04 37.93
C ILE A 70 -60.59 0.02 38.67
N ASP A 71 -60.77 -0.89 39.62
CA ASP A 71 -61.89 -0.83 40.58
C ASP A 71 -61.65 0.29 41.62
N GLY A 72 -61.75 1.56 41.21
CA GLY A 72 -61.91 2.78 42.02
C GLY A 72 -60.95 3.07 43.20
N ASN A 73 -59.94 2.23 43.49
CA ASN A 73 -59.22 2.26 44.77
C ASN A 73 -57.71 1.93 44.67
N ARG A 74 -57.10 1.97 43.48
CA ARG A 74 -55.69 1.56 43.25
C ARG A 74 -54.80 2.58 42.52
N ASP A 75 -55.23 3.84 42.40
CA ASP A 75 -54.54 4.87 41.61
C ASP A 75 -53.10 5.18 42.06
N ALA A 76 -52.84 5.16 43.37
CA ALA A 76 -51.53 5.55 43.92
C ALA A 76 -50.43 4.50 43.68
N ASP A 77 -50.79 3.22 43.66
CA ASP A 77 -49.83 2.13 43.44
C ASP A 77 -49.53 1.95 41.93
N LEU A 78 -50.51 2.22 41.07
CA LEU A 78 -50.32 2.25 39.62
C LEU A 78 -49.35 3.37 39.21
N ALA A 79 -49.51 4.58 39.75
CA ALA A 79 -48.62 5.70 39.45
C ALA A 79 -47.14 5.40 39.77
N LYS A 80 -46.86 4.77 40.93
CA LYS A 80 -45.50 4.34 41.31
C LYS A 80 -44.94 3.23 40.42
N LEU A 81 -45.79 2.35 39.91
CA LEU A 81 -45.39 1.31 38.97
C LEU A 81 -44.96 1.93 37.64
N LEU A 82 -45.69 2.95 37.16
CA LEU A 82 -45.39 3.62 35.90
C LEU A 82 -44.14 4.50 35.92
N GLU A 83 -43.79 5.08 37.07
CA GLU A 83 -42.51 5.79 37.22
C GLU A 83 -41.30 4.89 36.87
N ASN A 84 -41.41 3.58 37.11
CA ASN A 84 -40.34 2.62 36.83
C ASN A 84 -40.39 2.02 35.42
N HIS A 85 -41.46 2.28 34.64
CA HIS A 85 -41.68 1.73 33.30
C HIS A 85 -42.24 2.79 32.32
N PRO A 86 -41.52 3.90 32.06
CA PRO A 86 -42.00 5.01 31.23
C PRO A 86 -42.22 4.64 29.75
N GLU A 87 -41.66 3.53 29.29
CA GLU A 87 -41.79 3.03 27.92
C GLU A 87 -43.09 2.26 27.62
N MET A 88 -43.80 1.82 28.67
CA MET A 88 -44.97 0.94 28.55
C MET A 88 -46.26 1.76 28.37
N ASP A 89 -47.06 1.43 27.34
CA ASP A 89 -48.35 2.10 27.14
C ASP A 89 -49.44 1.45 28.03
N VAL A 90 -50.08 2.25 28.88
CA VAL A 90 -51.03 1.73 29.89
C VAL A 90 -52.47 2.12 29.58
N VAL A 91 -53.34 1.11 29.56
CA VAL A 91 -54.78 1.26 29.35
C VAL A 91 -55.49 0.93 30.65
N ALA A 92 -56.16 1.91 31.23
CA ALA A 92 -57.08 1.68 32.33
C ALA A 92 -58.47 1.33 31.80
N VAL A 93 -59.13 0.37 32.44
CA VAL A 93 -60.53 0.04 32.20
C VAL A 93 -61.31 0.41 33.45
N ASP A 94 -62.37 1.22 33.32
CA ASP A 94 -63.12 1.77 34.46
C ASP A 94 -64.63 1.78 34.17
N ASP A 95 -65.45 1.53 35.20
CA ASP A 95 -66.93 1.54 35.18
C ASP A 95 -67.51 2.96 35.28
N THR A 96 -66.74 3.91 35.81
CA THR A 96 -67.12 5.32 35.90
C THR A 96 -65.93 6.20 35.55
N PRO A 97 -66.00 7.09 34.55
CA PRO A 97 -64.86 7.95 34.19
C PRO A 97 -64.57 8.96 35.30
N THR A 98 -63.84 8.51 36.31
CA THR A 98 -63.48 9.33 37.45
C THR A 98 -62.23 10.11 37.03
N LYS A 99 -62.34 11.44 36.96
CA LYS A 99 -61.23 12.36 36.61
C LYS A 99 -59.95 12.18 37.47
N ALA A 100 -59.99 11.38 38.54
CA ALA A 100 -58.86 11.07 39.40
C ALA A 100 -57.72 10.31 38.68
N ALA A 101 -58.01 9.53 37.62
CA ALA A 101 -56.99 8.82 36.84
C ALA A 101 -56.06 9.73 36.01
N PHE A 102 -56.44 11.00 35.79
CA PHE A 102 -55.70 11.93 34.91
C PHE A 102 -54.36 12.41 35.49
N HIS A 103 -54.13 12.29 36.79
CA HIS A 103 -53.03 13.02 37.43
C HIS A 103 -51.68 12.28 37.45
N ALA A 104 -51.61 10.98 37.13
CA ALA A 104 -50.36 10.25 36.88
C ALA A 104 -50.50 8.81 36.32
N GLY A 105 -51.70 8.33 35.95
CA GLY A 105 -52.01 6.88 36.06
C GLY A 105 -52.08 6.02 34.79
N PRO A 106 -52.69 6.41 33.66
CA PRO A 106 -52.62 5.61 32.42
C PRO A 106 -52.52 6.42 31.11
N SER A 107 -51.91 5.85 30.06
CA SER A 107 -51.84 6.46 28.71
C SER A 107 -53.23 6.66 28.07
N ARG A 108 -54.19 5.76 28.37
CA ARG A 108 -55.57 5.78 27.85
C ARG A 108 -56.56 5.17 28.85
N ILE A 109 -57.84 5.52 28.73
CA ILE A 109 -58.95 4.96 29.52
C ILE A 109 -59.98 4.34 28.57
N LEU A 110 -60.49 3.17 28.93
CA LEU A 110 -61.59 2.46 28.26
C LEU A 110 -62.77 2.37 29.24
N GLU A 111 -63.88 3.00 28.91
CA GLU A 111 -65.09 3.00 29.75
C GLU A 111 -65.89 1.71 29.56
N LYS A 112 -66.38 1.12 30.64
CA LYS A 112 -67.30 -0.02 30.61
C LYS A 112 -68.76 0.46 30.65
N PRO A 113 -69.69 -0.25 29.95
CA PRO A 113 -69.44 -1.37 29.05
C PRO A 113 -68.91 -0.88 27.69
N TYR A 114 -67.83 -1.51 27.19
CA TYR A 114 -67.26 -1.21 25.87
C TYR A 114 -67.73 -2.22 24.82
N ALA A 115 -67.86 -1.76 23.57
CA ALA A 115 -68.09 -2.65 22.44
C ALA A 115 -66.78 -3.32 21.98
N PRO A 116 -66.81 -4.56 21.45
CA PRO A 116 -65.62 -5.19 20.84
C PRO A 116 -64.90 -4.32 19.79
N ALA A 117 -65.66 -3.51 19.05
CA ALA A 117 -65.11 -2.58 18.06
C ALA A 117 -64.29 -1.43 18.68
N GLU A 118 -64.67 -0.96 19.86
CA GLU A 118 -63.96 0.10 20.59
C GLU A 118 -62.63 -0.44 21.14
N LEU A 119 -62.65 -1.65 21.68
CA LEU A 119 -61.45 -2.36 22.11
C LEU A 119 -60.48 -2.61 20.93
N GLN A 120 -60.99 -3.06 19.78
CA GLN A 120 -60.17 -3.24 18.59
C GLN A 120 -59.60 -1.91 18.07
N ALA A 121 -60.39 -0.84 18.03
CA ALA A 121 -59.93 0.49 17.62
C ALA A 121 -58.81 1.02 18.53
N LEU A 122 -58.96 0.82 19.85
CA LEU A 122 -57.94 1.20 20.84
C LEU A 122 -56.61 0.48 20.60
N PHE A 123 -56.64 -0.84 20.42
CA PHE A 123 -55.43 -1.64 20.17
C PHE A 123 -54.81 -1.35 18.80
N MET A 124 -55.61 -1.04 17.79
CA MET A 124 -55.10 -0.59 16.49
C MET A 124 -54.38 0.74 16.59
N ASP A 125 -54.91 1.70 17.34
CA ASP A 125 -54.22 2.98 17.59
C ASP A 125 -52.91 2.78 18.37
N LEU A 126 -52.91 1.94 19.41
CA LEU A 126 -51.70 1.63 20.18
C LEU A 126 -50.63 0.96 19.30
N TRP A 127 -51.05 0.05 18.42
CA TRP A 127 -50.17 -0.56 17.43
C TRP A 127 -49.60 0.47 16.45
N GLU A 128 -50.44 1.37 15.92
CA GLU A 128 -49.99 2.44 15.01
C GLU A 128 -49.02 3.41 15.67
N ARG A 129 -49.27 3.80 16.94
CA ARG A 129 -48.35 4.63 17.72
C ARG A 129 -47.03 3.95 17.99
N TRP A 130 -47.07 2.68 18.39
CA TRP A 130 -45.85 1.90 18.58
C TRP A 130 -45.05 1.86 17.28
N LEU A 131 -45.71 1.58 16.16
CA LEU A 131 -45.08 1.56 14.83
C LEU A 131 -44.44 2.92 14.48
N LEU A 132 -45.10 4.03 14.81
CA LEU A 132 -44.57 5.38 14.61
C LEU A 132 -43.37 5.69 15.52
N LYS A 133 -43.42 5.33 16.81
CA LYS A 133 -42.33 5.53 17.76
C LYS A 133 -41.10 4.70 17.37
N ASP A 134 -41.31 3.44 17.03
CA ASP A 134 -40.26 2.51 16.60
C ASP A 134 -39.60 3.01 15.30
N SER A 135 -40.42 3.41 14.31
CA SER A 135 -39.94 4.00 13.06
C SER A 135 -39.14 5.30 13.27
N ALA A 136 -39.58 6.18 14.18
CA ALA A 136 -38.89 7.43 14.49
C ALA A 136 -37.56 7.20 15.23
N TYR A 137 -37.53 6.27 16.19
CA TYR A 137 -36.32 5.86 16.90
C TYR A 137 -35.26 5.30 15.95
N LEU A 138 -35.67 4.39 15.06
CA LEU A 138 -34.80 3.81 14.04
C LEU A 138 -34.31 4.85 13.04
N SER A 139 -35.17 5.79 12.62
CA SER A 139 -34.79 6.90 11.74
C SER A 139 -33.74 7.82 12.37
N GLY A 140 -33.87 8.10 13.68
CA GLY A 140 -32.89 8.88 14.43
C GLY A 140 -31.53 8.18 14.52
N LYS A 141 -31.52 6.89 14.88
CA LYS A 141 -30.31 6.08 14.97
C LYS A 141 -29.60 5.92 13.62
N ARG A 142 -30.37 5.77 12.54
CA ARG A 142 -29.88 5.75 11.16
C ARG A 142 -29.17 7.06 10.79
N LEU A 143 -29.76 8.21 11.12
CA LEU A 143 -29.19 9.52 10.81
C LEU A 143 -27.88 9.76 11.58
N GLU A 144 -27.83 9.38 12.85
CA GLU A 144 -26.66 9.52 13.70
C GLU A 144 -25.45 8.80 13.10
N VAL A 145 -25.62 7.53 12.72
CA VAL A 145 -24.49 6.77 12.18
C VAL A 145 -24.22 7.10 10.72
N GLN A 146 -25.21 7.48 9.93
CA GLN A 146 -24.94 8.09 8.63
C GLN A 146 -23.99 9.28 8.75
N ASN A 147 -24.22 10.17 9.72
CA ASN A 147 -23.36 11.32 9.96
C ASN A 147 -21.98 10.92 10.50
N SER A 148 -21.93 9.98 11.44
CA SER A 148 -20.66 9.47 12.01
C SER A 148 -19.79 8.79 10.95
N LEU A 149 -20.37 7.83 10.22
CA LEU A 149 -19.67 7.09 9.17
C LEU A 149 -19.26 8.01 8.03
N SER A 150 -20.11 8.95 7.60
CA SER A 150 -19.73 9.94 6.59
C SER A 150 -18.54 10.80 7.05
N ALA A 151 -18.50 11.21 8.32
CA ALA A 151 -17.40 12.00 8.87
C ALA A 151 -16.08 11.21 8.95
N GLU A 152 -16.12 9.94 9.34
CA GLU A 152 -14.94 9.06 9.36
C GLU A 152 -14.45 8.74 7.94
N LEU A 153 -15.36 8.35 7.04
CA LEU A 153 -15.02 8.08 5.64
C LEU A 153 -14.47 9.32 4.93
N SER A 154 -14.90 10.53 5.29
CA SER A 154 -14.33 11.77 4.74
C SER A 154 -12.85 11.95 5.10
N LYS A 155 -12.42 11.47 6.27
CA LYS A 155 -11.03 11.55 6.76
C LYS A 155 -10.16 10.37 6.30
N ALA A 156 -10.77 9.28 5.84
CA ALA A 156 -10.07 8.09 5.39
C ALA A 156 -9.21 8.38 4.15
N LEU A 157 -7.91 8.13 4.27
CA LEU A 157 -6.92 8.30 3.20
C LEU A 157 -6.50 6.96 2.59
N THR A 158 -6.67 5.88 3.35
CA THR A 158 -6.33 4.53 2.92
C THR A 158 -7.57 3.63 2.88
N PRO A 159 -7.54 2.55 2.08
CA PRO A 159 -8.55 1.51 2.14
C PRO A 159 -8.72 0.89 3.52
N ASP A 160 -7.65 0.82 4.33
CA ASP A 160 -7.70 0.30 5.68
C ASP A 160 -8.48 1.23 6.62
N ASP A 161 -8.33 2.55 6.48
CA ASP A 161 -9.14 3.53 7.22
C ASP A 161 -10.63 3.40 6.87
N VAL A 162 -10.95 3.16 5.58
CA VAL A 162 -12.32 2.94 5.10
C VAL A 162 -12.90 1.66 5.69
N ALA A 163 -12.13 0.57 5.70
CA ALA A 163 -12.53 -0.70 6.27
C ALA A 163 -12.81 -0.57 7.78
N TRP A 164 -11.94 0.12 8.52
CA TRP A 164 -12.10 0.34 9.95
C TRP A 164 -13.38 1.13 10.27
N ALA A 165 -13.62 2.23 9.54
CA ALA A 165 -14.83 3.04 9.71
C ALA A 165 -16.11 2.23 9.41
N ALA A 166 -16.09 1.39 8.37
CA ALA A 166 -17.20 0.51 8.02
C ALA A 166 -17.55 -0.46 9.16
N ILE A 167 -16.52 -1.05 9.76
CA ILE A 167 -16.67 -2.03 10.83
C ILE A 167 -17.21 -1.35 12.12
N GLU A 168 -16.64 -0.22 12.51
CA GLU A 168 -17.08 0.51 13.70
C GLU A 168 -18.52 1.03 13.57
N ALA A 169 -18.90 1.55 12.39
CA ALA A 169 -20.28 1.93 12.13
C ALA A 169 -21.25 0.74 12.18
N GLY A 170 -20.82 -0.43 11.67
CA GLY A 170 -21.61 -1.66 11.71
C GLY A 170 -21.90 -2.12 13.13
N ARG A 171 -20.91 -2.01 14.01
CA ARG A 171 -21.03 -2.27 15.45
C ARG A 171 -22.07 -1.36 16.12
N GLN A 172 -22.02 -0.06 15.84
CA GLN A 172 -22.90 0.93 16.49
C GLN A 172 -24.36 0.84 16.00
N LEU A 173 -24.55 0.60 14.71
CA LEU A 173 -25.87 0.65 14.08
C LEU A 173 -26.72 -0.56 14.36
N ALA A 174 -26.19 -1.72 14.03
CA ALA A 174 -27.02 -2.88 13.78
C ALA A 174 -27.09 -3.82 14.99
N GLN A 175 -26.28 -3.56 16.04
CA GLN A 175 -25.96 -4.55 17.08
C GLN A 175 -25.56 -5.91 16.46
N VAL A 176 -25.23 -5.93 15.16
CA VAL A 176 -24.98 -7.15 14.40
C VAL A 176 -23.68 -7.74 14.94
N PRO A 177 -23.67 -9.05 15.21
CA PRO A 177 -22.59 -9.64 15.99
C PRO A 177 -21.27 -9.74 15.21
N MET A 178 -21.25 -9.54 13.89
CA MET A 178 -19.98 -9.44 13.16
C MET A 178 -20.12 -8.66 11.85
N VAL A 179 -19.23 -7.70 11.65
CA VAL A 179 -19.05 -7.01 10.38
C VAL A 179 -17.59 -7.14 9.96
N MET A 180 -17.35 -7.67 8.76
CA MET A 180 -16.02 -7.75 8.16
C MET A 180 -16.04 -7.06 6.80
N CYS A 181 -14.96 -6.38 6.44
CA CYS A 181 -14.80 -5.81 5.12
C CYS A 181 -13.80 -6.67 4.32
N ALA A 182 -14.22 -7.14 3.15
CA ALA A 182 -13.34 -7.81 2.21
C ALA A 182 -13.40 -7.04 0.88
N ALA A 183 -12.25 -6.59 0.39
CA ALA A 183 -12.18 -5.95 -0.92
C ALA A 183 -11.34 -6.76 -1.91
N ASP A 184 -11.74 -6.67 -3.16
CA ASP A 184 -11.16 -7.42 -4.26
C ASP A 184 -9.86 -6.74 -4.74
N SER A 185 -8.75 -7.47 -4.67
CA SER A 185 -7.43 -7.04 -5.14
C SER A 185 -7.28 -7.28 -6.65
N ALA A 186 -8.30 -6.94 -7.45
CA ALA A 186 -8.27 -7.11 -8.90
C ALA A 186 -7.37 -6.06 -9.58
N SER A 187 -6.07 -6.15 -9.28
CA SER A 187 -4.94 -5.85 -10.15
C SER A 187 -3.81 -6.80 -9.77
N SER A 188 -3.49 -7.71 -10.68
CA SER A 188 -2.44 -8.74 -10.61
C SER A 188 -1.00 -8.18 -10.60
N ASP A 189 -0.80 -6.97 -10.06
CA ASP A 189 0.51 -6.39 -9.80
C ASP A 189 0.61 -6.17 -8.29
N GLU A 190 1.40 -7.03 -7.65
CA GLU A 190 1.99 -6.95 -6.31
C GLU A 190 1.34 -5.99 -5.29
N GLY A 191 0.72 -6.59 -4.27
CA GLY A 191 0.72 -6.02 -2.91
C GLY A 191 -0.43 -5.10 -2.52
N SER A 192 -1.68 -5.42 -2.86
CA SER A 192 -2.82 -4.81 -2.16
C SER A 192 -3.84 -5.85 -1.70
N GLU A 193 -3.43 -6.71 -0.77
CA GLU A 193 -4.39 -7.35 0.13
C GLU A 193 -5.07 -6.21 0.91
N LEU A 194 -6.34 -5.92 0.60
CA LEU A 194 -7.14 -5.16 1.55
C LEU A 194 -7.27 -6.03 2.80
N SER A 195 -6.80 -5.50 3.92
CA SER A 195 -6.72 -6.26 5.16
C SER A 195 -8.13 -6.63 5.63
N VAL A 196 -8.43 -7.94 5.66
CA VAL A 196 -9.63 -8.46 6.31
C VAL A 196 -9.41 -8.27 7.80
N ARG A 197 -10.03 -7.27 8.41
CA ARG A 197 -9.97 -7.08 9.86
C ARG A 197 -11.30 -7.43 10.52
N PRO A 198 -11.32 -8.38 11.47
CA PRO A 198 -12.51 -8.63 12.27
C PRO A 198 -12.63 -7.57 13.37
N LEU A 199 -13.85 -7.11 13.69
CA LEU A 199 -14.10 -6.53 15.01
C LEU A 199 -15.30 -7.20 15.70
N ALA A 200 -14.95 -7.91 16.76
CA ALA A 200 -15.67 -8.16 18.00
C ALA A 200 -17.17 -8.52 17.97
N TRP A 201 -17.43 -9.83 17.90
CA TRP A 201 -18.16 -10.49 19.00
C TRP A 201 -17.47 -11.77 19.52
N ALA A 202 -16.29 -12.14 19.00
CA ALA A 202 -15.64 -13.41 19.36
C ALA A 202 -14.10 -13.38 19.51
N GLY A 203 -13.46 -12.21 19.68
CA GLY A 203 -12.00 -12.18 19.92
C GLY A 203 -11.16 -12.90 18.86
N ILE A 204 -11.64 -12.89 17.60
CA ILE A 204 -11.05 -13.58 16.47
C ILE A 204 -9.83 -12.79 15.97
N ASP A 205 -8.70 -13.46 15.78
CA ASP A 205 -7.49 -12.87 15.21
C ASP A 205 -7.56 -12.70 13.68
N ASP A 206 -6.62 -11.91 13.13
CA ASP A 206 -6.55 -11.59 11.69
C ASP A 206 -6.40 -12.88 10.82
N ASP A 207 -5.70 -13.91 11.29
CA ASP A 207 -5.49 -15.15 10.52
C ASP A 207 -6.79 -15.95 10.39
N THR A 208 -7.56 -16.03 11.47
CA THR A 208 -8.86 -16.69 11.49
C THR A 208 -9.88 -15.94 10.62
N ALA A 209 -9.82 -14.61 10.60
CA ALA A 209 -10.66 -13.79 9.69
C ALA A 209 -10.34 -14.02 8.21
N ILE A 210 -9.06 -14.15 7.86
CA ILE A 210 -8.62 -14.51 6.51
C ILE A 210 -9.10 -15.91 6.15
N ALA A 211 -9.00 -16.87 7.07
CA ALA A 211 -9.47 -18.24 6.88
C ALA A 211 -10.97 -18.30 6.61
N ILE A 212 -11.78 -17.55 7.39
CA ILE A 212 -13.23 -17.42 7.18
C ILE A 212 -13.53 -16.87 5.79
N THR A 213 -12.88 -15.77 5.41
CA THR A 213 -13.09 -15.12 4.11
C THR A 213 -12.82 -16.08 2.93
N LYS A 214 -11.78 -16.91 3.05
CA LYS A 214 -11.45 -17.96 2.07
C LYS A 214 -12.48 -19.10 2.09
N ALA A 215 -12.88 -19.58 3.28
CA ALA A 215 -13.85 -20.64 3.44
C ALA A 215 -15.23 -20.27 2.87
N LEU A 216 -15.61 -18.99 2.95
CA LEU A 216 -16.89 -18.49 2.45
C LEU A 216 -16.99 -18.43 0.92
N ASP A 217 -15.91 -18.61 0.16
CA ASP A 217 -15.86 -18.51 -1.32
C ASP A 217 -16.56 -17.23 -1.82
N ILE A 218 -16.17 -16.08 -1.26
CA ILE A 218 -16.88 -14.80 -1.49
C ILE A 218 -16.91 -14.47 -2.99
N GLN A 219 -15.77 -14.59 -3.68
CA GLN A 219 -15.69 -14.33 -5.12
C GLN A 219 -16.58 -15.30 -5.92
N GLY A 220 -16.57 -16.59 -5.61
CA GLY A 220 -17.41 -17.57 -6.30
C GLY A 220 -18.90 -17.34 -6.07
N ARG A 221 -19.30 -16.93 -4.85
CA ARG A 221 -20.69 -16.64 -4.51
C ARG A 221 -21.18 -15.33 -5.15
N LEU A 222 -20.38 -14.27 -5.09
CA LEU A 222 -20.70 -13.01 -5.75
C LEU A 222 -20.77 -13.20 -7.27
N ALA A 223 -19.84 -13.92 -7.90
CA ALA A 223 -19.89 -14.17 -9.34
C ALA A 223 -21.14 -14.93 -9.80
N ARG A 224 -21.69 -15.82 -8.96
CA ARG A 224 -22.87 -16.65 -9.28
C ARG A 224 -24.21 -15.95 -9.05
N GLN A 225 -24.26 -14.85 -8.30
CA GLN A 225 -25.51 -14.20 -7.92
C GLN A 225 -25.44 -12.68 -8.11
N THR A 226 -26.39 -12.10 -8.85
CA THR A 226 -26.42 -10.66 -9.16
C THR A 226 -27.04 -9.78 -8.07
N ALA A 227 -27.55 -10.38 -6.99
CA ALA A 227 -28.18 -9.67 -5.89
C ALA A 227 -27.17 -8.77 -5.14
N SER A 228 -27.64 -7.63 -4.62
CA SER A 228 -26.84 -6.73 -3.77
C SER A 228 -26.44 -7.39 -2.46
N ILE A 229 -27.33 -8.24 -1.93
CA ILE A 229 -27.17 -9.00 -0.69
C ILE A 229 -27.33 -10.49 -1.01
N VAL A 230 -26.37 -11.30 -0.57
CA VAL A 230 -26.37 -12.75 -0.72
C VAL A 230 -26.37 -13.38 0.67
N GLU A 231 -27.51 -13.93 1.05
CA GLU A 231 -27.72 -14.60 2.34
C GLU A 231 -27.52 -16.11 2.23
N PHE A 232 -26.88 -16.71 3.23
CA PHE A 232 -26.79 -18.16 3.38
C PHE A 232 -26.59 -18.56 4.84
N LYS A 233 -27.00 -19.79 5.17
CA LYS A 233 -26.69 -20.41 6.46
C LYS A 233 -25.31 -21.09 6.35
N PRO A 234 -24.33 -20.75 7.20
CA PRO A 234 -23.02 -21.37 7.14
C PRO A 234 -23.11 -22.85 7.56
N THR A 235 -22.30 -23.70 6.93
CA THR A 235 -22.21 -25.12 7.30
C THR A 235 -21.25 -25.25 8.49
N PRO A 236 -21.44 -26.18 9.46
CA PRO A 236 -20.54 -26.33 10.62
C PRO A 236 -19.07 -26.67 10.29
N LYS A 237 -18.76 -26.98 9.02
CA LYS A 237 -17.39 -27.18 8.52
C LYS A 237 -16.72 -25.89 8.04
N ASP A 238 -17.49 -24.83 7.80
CA ASP A 238 -17.02 -23.59 7.19
C ASP A 238 -16.51 -22.59 8.24
N LEU A 239 -17.00 -22.69 9.49
CA LEU A 239 -16.60 -21.83 10.61
C LEU A 239 -16.71 -22.61 11.94
N ASP A 240 -15.71 -22.50 12.81
CA ASP A 240 -15.73 -22.96 14.22
C ASP A 240 -16.64 -22.08 15.13
N LEU A 241 -17.55 -21.32 14.53
CA LEU A 241 -18.39 -20.31 15.16
C LEU A 241 -19.86 -20.58 14.83
N GLU A 242 -20.75 -20.57 15.83
CA GLU A 242 -22.19 -20.77 15.65
C GLU A 242 -22.88 -19.49 15.16
N PHE A 243 -23.07 -19.37 13.85
CA PHE A 243 -23.88 -18.33 13.21
C PHE A 243 -25.16 -18.92 12.61
N ASP A 244 -26.27 -18.20 12.74
CA ASP A 244 -27.55 -18.58 12.13
C ASP A 244 -27.69 -18.09 10.69
N LEU A 245 -27.04 -16.96 10.36
CA LEU A 245 -27.09 -16.33 9.06
C LEU A 245 -25.77 -15.59 8.76
N VAL A 246 -25.29 -15.72 7.53
CA VAL A 246 -24.23 -14.87 6.98
C VAL A 246 -24.76 -14.21 5.70
N ALA A 247 -24.56 -12.91 5.59
CA ALA A 247 -24.89 -12.12 4.41
C ALA A 247 -23.64 -11.45 3.83
N LEU A 248 -23.49 -11.56 2.52
CA LEU A 248 -22.49 -10.84 1.74
C LEU A 248 -23.17 -9.67 1.04
N VAL A 249 -22.72 -8.46 1.34
CA VAL A 249 -23.29 -7.22 0.85
C VAL A 249 -22.26 -6.57 -0.06
N ARG A 250 -22.58 -6.45 -1.34
CA ARG A 250 -21.62 -5.94 -2.34
C ARG A 250 -21.22 -4.50 -2.05
N LEU A 251 -19.91 -4.25 -2.11
CA LEU A 251 -19.33 -2.90 -2.12
C LEU A 251 -19.23 -2.46 -3.58
N ARG A 252 -20.19 -1.65 -4.03
CA ARG A 252 -20.21 -1.13 -5.40
C ARG A 252 -19.46 0.20 -5.48
N GLY A 253 -18.45 0.24 -6.33
CA GLY A 253 -17.96 1.51 -6.89
C GLY A 253 -18.88 2.00 -8.02
N GLN A 254 -18.57 3.16 -8.57
CA GLN A 254 -19.28 3.73 -9.72
C GLN A 254 -19.14 2.87 -10.97
N SER A 255 -18.00 2.21 -11.14
CA SER A 255 -17.62 1.52 -12.38
C SER A 255 -17.44 0.00 -12.24
N ARG A 256 -17.26 -0.51 -11.02
CA ARG A 256 -17.01 -1.92 -10.74
C ARG A 256 -17.40 -2.30 -9.32
N ASP A 257 -17.59 -3.60 -9.08
CA ASP A 257 -17.62 -4.14 -7.73
C ASP A 257 -16.21 -4.09 -7.13
N LEU A 258 -16.11 -3.63 -5.88
CA LEU A 258 -14.85 -3.45 -5.17
C LEU A 258 -14.66 -4.51 -4.09
N GLY A 259 -15.67 -5.32 -3.79
CA GLY A 259 -15.64 -6.30 -2.71
C GLY A 259 -17.01 -6.58 -2.10
N ALA A 260 -16.99 -7.05 -0.86
CA ALA A 260 -18.18 -7.24 -0.03
C ALA A 260 -17.95 -6.92 1.45
N LEU A 261 -18.98 -6.36 2.06
CA LEU A 261 -19.18 -6.33 3.49
C LEU A 261 -19.82 -7.66 3.91
N ILE A 262 -19.20 -8.34 4.87
CA ILE A 262 -19.70 -9.60 5.43
C ILE A 262 -20.39 -9.28 6.74
N VAL A 263 -21.63 -9.72 6.88
CA VAL A 263 -22.49 -9.49 8.04
C VAL A 263 -22.88 -10.87 8.56
N ALA A 264 -22.46 -11.23 9.78
CA ALA A 264 -22.83 -12.51 10.40
C ALA A 264 -23.73 -12.28 11.61
N VAL A 265 -24.74 -13.14 11.77
CA VAL A 265 -25.81 -13.05 12.76
C VAL A 265 -25.84 -14.32 13.61
N GLY A 266 -25.90 -14.17 14.92
CA GLY A 266 -25.91 -15.27 15.89
C GLY A 266 -27.32 -15.79 16.22
N PRO A 267 -27.42 -16.93 16.95
CA PRO A 267 -28.65 -17.71 17.08
C PRO A 267 -29.79 -17.12 17.94
N GLN A 268 -29.59 -15.96 18.56
CA GLN A 268 -30.61 -15.29 19.38
C GLN A 268 -31.00 -13.90 18.85
N GLN A 269 -30.60 -13.58 17.61
CA GLN A 269 -30.77 -12.26 17.04
C GLN A 269 -31.67 -12.27 15.82
N ALA A 270 -32.70 -11.43 15.83
CA ALA A 270 -33.58 -11.20 14.70
C ALA A 270 -33.20 -9.88 14.02
N LEU A 271 -32.92 -9.92 12.71
CA LEU A 271 -32.79 -8.73 11.87
C LEU A 271 -34.12 -8.46 11.18
N ASP A 272 -34.56 -7.19 11.21
CA ASP A 272 -35.72 -6.72 10.45
C ASP A 272 -35.29 -6.02 9.14
N GLU A 273 -36.27 -5.54 8.36
CA GLU A 273 -36.05 -4.83 7.09
C GLU A 273 -35.20 -3.55 7.27
N HIS A 274 -35.32 -2.87 8.42
CA HIS A 274 -34.58 -1.64 8.70
C HIS A 274 -33.09 -1.87 8.92
N HIS A 275 -32.72 -3.03 9.48
CA HIS A 275 -31.30 -3.41 9.60
C HIS A 275 -30.66 -3.64 8.22
N TRP A 276 -31.39 -4.26 7.29
CA TRP A 276 -30.89 -4.51 5.94
C TRP A 276 -30.79 -3.25 5.10
N ASP A 277 -31.79 -2.37 5.16
CA ASP A 277 -31.76 -1.05 4.49
C ASP A 277 -30.52 -0.25 4.89
N LEU A 278 -30.14 -0.35 6.16
CA LEU A 278 -29.03 0.37 6.75
C LEU A 278 -27.69 -0.22 6.35
N VAL A 279 -27.56 -1.54 6.38
CA VAL A 279 -26.38 -2.26 5.90
C VAL A 279 -26.15 -2.00 4.40
N GLU A 280 -27.21 -1.94 3.60
CA GLU A 280 -27.13 -1.57 2.18
C GLU A 280 -26.74 -0.09 1.98
N ALA A 281 -27.27 0.83 2.80
CA ALA A 281 -26.84 2.23 2.77
C ALA A 281 -25.36 2.38 3.11
N MET A 282 -24.89 1.66 4.14
CA MET A 282 -23.47 1.63 4.52
C MET A 282 -22.59 1.07 3.42
N SER A 283 -22.96 -0.05 2.79
CA SER A 283 -22.15 -0.67 1.74
C SER A 283 -21.92 0.28 0.56
N ASN A 284 -22.91 1.12 0.23
CA ASN A 284 -22.77 2.14 -0.79
C ASN A 284 -21.77 3.25 -0.38
N TRP A 285 -21.83 3.76 0.86
CA TRP A 285 -20.87 4.78 1.32
C TRP A 285 -19.44 4.24 1.39
N VAL A 286 -19.29 3.03 1.92
CA VAL A 286 -18.02 2.33 2.00
C VAL A 286 -17.47 2.07 0.59
N GLY A 287 -18.31 1.63 -0.35
CA GLY A 287 -17.94 1.45 -1.75
C GLY A 287 -17.41 2.73 -2.39
N VAL A 288 -18.10 3.86 -2.23
CA VAL A 288 -17.66 5.16 -2.77
C VAL A 288 -16.35 5.62 -2.13
N ALA A 289 -16.20 5.50 -0.81
CA ALA A 289 -14.98 5.88 -0.12
C ALA A 289 -13.80 4.99 -0.51
N LEU A 290 -14.04 3.69 -0.67
CA LEU A 290 -13.04 2.72 -1.13
C LEU A 290 -12.58 3.03 -2.56
N GLU A 291 -13.51 3.31 -3.49
CA GLU A 291 -13.14 3.69 -4.86
C GLU A 291 -12.27 4.95 -4.86
N ARG A 292 -12.65 5.96 -4.05
CA ARG A 292 -11.89 7.21 -3.92
C ARG A 292 -10.46 6.95 -3.45
N THR A 293 -10.27 6.17 -2.40
CA THR A 293 -8.92 5.87 -1.86
C THR A 293 -8.07 5.06 -2.85
N LEU A 294 -8.68 4.11 -3.57
CA LEU A 294 -8.01 3.36 -4.64
C LEU A 294 -7.61 4.26 -5.81
N LEU A 295 -8.47 5.20 -6.22
CA LEU A 295 -8.18 6.19 -7.26
C LEU A 295 -7.03 7.11 -6.86
N TYR A 296 -7.01 7.60 -5.61
CA TYR A 296 -5.90 8.42 -5.12
C TYR A 296 -4.57 7.67 -5.14
N ARG A 297 -4.54 6.41 -4.68
CA ARG A 297 -3.33 5.57 -4.76
C ARG A 297 -2.86 5.36 -6.20
N HIS A 298 -3.77 5.12 -7.14
CA HIS A 298 -3.42 4.95 -8.55
C HIS A 298 -2.85 6.24 -9.16
N LEU A 299 -3.44 7.40 -8.81
CA LEU A 299 -2.96 8.71 -9.24
C LEU A 299 -1.55 8.99 -8.70
N GLU A 300 -1.30 8.71 -7.42
CA GLU A 300 -0.01 8.92 -6.77
C GLU A 300 1.09 8.07 -7.43
N ARG A 301 0.84 6.77 -7.63
CA ARG A 301 1.75 5.87 -8.36
C ARG A 301 2.03 6.36 -9.79
N SER A 302 0.97 6.77 -10.51
CA SER A 302 1.10 7.30 -11.87
C SER A 302 1.93 8.59 -11.91
N PHE A 303 1.78 9.46 -10.91
CA PHE A 303 2.54 10.69 -10.79
C PHE A 303 4.03 10.43 -10.48
N GLU A 304 4.32 9.49 -9.58
CA GLU A 304 5.69 9.05 -9.29
C GLU A 304 6.37 8.45 -10.53
N GLU A 305 5.66 7.58 -11.25
CA GLU A 305 6.17 6.98 -12.47
C GLU A 305 6.42 8.02 -13.57
N ALA A 306 5.49 8.95 -13.78
CA ALA A 306 5.64 10.05 -14.71
C ALA A 306 6.86 10.92 -14.36
N ASN A 307 7.05 11.26 -13.09
CA ASN A 307 8.23 12.01 -12.62
C ASN A 307 9.53 11.24 -12.86
N ARG A 308 9.54 9.92 -12.63
CA ARG A 308 10.70 9.06 -12.89
C ARG A 308 11.06 9.07 -14.38
N ILE A 309 10.05 8.90 -15.25
CA ILE A 309 10.21 8.92 -16.70
C ILE A 309 10.72 10.30 -17.17
N GLN A 310 10.14 11.40 -16.67
CA GLN A 310 10.56 12.75 -17.02
C GLN A 310 12.04 13.00 -16.65
N ARG A 311 12.48 12.60 -15.45
CA ARG A 311 13.90 12.75 -15.06
C ARG A 311 14.81 11.94 -15.99
N LYS A 312 14.41 10.72 -16.36
CA LYS A 312 15.15 9.88 -17.29
C LYS A 312 15.24 10.52 -18.68
N LEU A 313 14.13 11.07 -19.20
CA LEU A 313 14.10 11.79 -20.47
C LEU A 313 15.01 13.01 -20.48
N ILE A 314 15.00 13.84 -19.42
CA ILE A 314 15.89 15.01 -19.31
C ILE A 314 17.36 14.57 -19.35
N GLN A 315 17.72 13.50 -18.64
CA GLN A 315 19.09 12.96 -18.66
C GLN A 315 19.47 12.43 -20.06
N THR A 316 18.59 11.67 -20.70
CA THR A 316 18.82 11.16 -22.07
C THR A 316 18.95 12.30 -23.08
N GLU A 317 18.10 13.33 -23.00
CA GLU A 317 18.16 14.48 -23.89
C GLU A 317 19.45 15.29 -23.68
N LYS A 318 19.87 15.48 -22.42
CA LYS A 318 21.15 16.11 -22.06
C LYS A 318 22.33 15.31 -22.64
N HIS A 319 22.33 13.98 -22.50
CA HIS A 319 23.36 13.12 -23.08
C HIS A 319 23.37 13.17 -24.60
N ALA A 320 22.21 13.11 -25.26
CA ALA A 320 22.11 13.20 -26.72
C ALA A 320 22.60 14.57 -27.24
N ALA A 321 22.31 15.66 -26.53
CA ALA A 321 22.82 16.99 -26.85
C ALA A 321 24.34 17.06 -26.71
N ILE A 322 24.90 16.52 -25.61
CA ILE A 322 26.34 16.41 -25.41
C ILE A 322 26.97 15.57 -26.53
N GLY A 323 26.36 14.47 -26.96
CA GLY A 323 26.86 13.61 -28.05
C GLY A 323 26.91 14.30 -29.39
N ARG A 324 25.84 15.01 -29.78
CA ARG A 324 25.82 15.78 -31.03
C ARG A 324 26.88 16.89 -31.03
N LEU A 325 26.99 17.64 -29.94
CA LEU A 325 27.98 18.71 -29.82
C LEU A 325 29.40 18.16 -29.84
N THR A 326 29.66 17.07 -29.10
CA THR A 326 30.98 16.45 -29.01
C THR A 326 31.43 15.86 -30.34
N ALA A 327 30.54 15.21 -31.09
CA ALA A 327 30.88 14.68 -32.41
C ALA A 327 31.27 15.78 -33.41
N GLY A 328 30.59 16.93 -33.38
CA GLY A 328 30.96 18.11 -34.17
C GLY A 328 32.29 18.71 -33.75
N LEU A 329 32.47 18.96 -32.44
CA LEU A 329 33.71 19.47 -31.85
C LEU A 329 34.91 18.58 -32.14
N ALA A 330 34.74 17.26 -32.09
CA ALA A 330 35.83 16.33 -32.34
C ALA A 330 36.35 16.40 -33.77
N HIS A 331 35.46 16.58 -34.74
CA HIS A 331 35.85 16.75 -36.14
C HIS A 331 36.55 18.11 -36.36
N GLU A 332 36.01 19.18 -35.77
CA GLU A 332 36.54 20.54 -35.91
C GLU A 332 37.86 20.76 -35.16
N ILE A 333 38.09 20.06 -34.04
CA ILE A 333 39.36 20.11 -33.27
C ILE A 333 40.39 19.14 -33.85
N GLY A 334 39.97 17.93 -34.24
CA GLY A 334 40.88 16.90 -34.76
C GLY A 334 41.59 17.36 -36.03
N THR A 335 40.90 18.12 -36.87
CA THR A 335 41.45 18.63 -38.14
C THR A 335 42.68 19.56 -37.95
N PRO A 336 42.61 20.66 -37.20
CA PRO A 336 43.77 21.52 -36.96
C PRO A 336 44.87 20.80 -36.16
N LEU A 337 44.51 19.92 -35.21
CA LEU A 337 45.51 19.14 -34.45
C LEU A 337 46.33 18.21 -35.35
N ASN A 338 45.70 17.51 -36.29
CA ASN A 338 46.43 16.67 -37.26
C ASN A 338 47.36 17.51 -38.14
N ILE A 339 46.94 18.71 -38.56
CA ILE A 339 47.79 19.61 -39.35
C ILE A 339 49.02 20.05 -38.54
N ILE A 340 48.84 20.40 -37.27
CA ILE A 340 49.95 20.81 -36.39
C ILE A 340 50.88 19.62 -36.11
N SER A 341 50.33 18.42 -35.83
CA SER A 341 51.11 17.20 -35.60
C SER A 341 51.97 16.87 -36.82
N GLY A 342 51.36 16.85 -38.01
CA GLY A 342 52.10 16.56 -39.25
C GLY A 342 53.20 17.58 -39.54
N ARG A 343 52.99 18.87 -39.22
CA ARG A 343 54.05 19.89 -39.35
C ARG A 343 55.17 19.68 -38.34
N ALA A 344 54.84 19.36 -37.10
CA ALA A 344 55.82 19.11 -36.05
C ALA A 344 56.64 17.84 -36.32
N GLU A 345 56.03 16.78 -36.84
CA GLU A 345 56.70 15.56 -37.30
C GLU A 345 57.67 15.83 -38.45
N LEU A 346 57.26 16.60 -39.47
CA LEU A 346 58.15 16.98 -40.57
C LEU A 346 59.36 17.80 -40.09
N LEU A 347 59.16 18.70 -39.12
CA LEU A 347 60.26 19.47 -38.54
C LEU A 347 61.18 18.58 -37.68
N LEU A 348 60.63 17.61 -36.94
CA LEU A 348 61.43 16.63 -36.19
C LEU A 348 62.34 15.81 -37.12
N GLU A 349 61.81 15.35 -38.26
CA GLU A 349 62.60 14.66 -39.28
C GLU A 349 63.69 15.55 -39.91
N GLN A 350 63.39 16.84 -40.10
CA GLN A 350 64.30 17.79 -40.74
C GLN A 350 65.44 18.26 -39.84
N PHE A 351 65.17 18.49 -38.54
CA PHE A 351 66.19 18.95 -37.59
C PHE A 351 67.00 17.79 -36.99
N GLY A 352 66.38 16.62 -36.75
CA GLY A 352 67.05 15.43 -36.20
C GLY A 352 67.95 15.76 -34.99
N ASP A 353 69.03 15.00 -34.78
CA ASP A 353 69.96 15.22 -33.65
C ASP A 353 70.78 16.53 -33.72
N ARG A 354 70.62 17.34 -34.78
CA ARG A 354 71.45 18.53 -35.01
C ARG A 354 71.12 19.66 -34.06
N GLU A 355 69.89 19.72 -33.57
CA GLU A 355 69.43 20.81 -32.70
C GLU A 355 68.55 20.27 -31.54
N PRO A 356 69.17 19.75 -30.47
CA PRO A 356 68.48 19.00 -29.41
C PRO A 356 67.36 19.79 -28.73
N ALA A 357 67.54 21.10 -28.54
CA ALA A 357 66.52 21.97 -27.95
C ALA A 357 65.27 22.11 -28.83
N MET A 358 65.44 22.14 -30.16
CA MET A 358 64.33 22.21 -31.12
C MET A 358 63.56 20.88 -31.16
N VAL A 359 64.29 19.76 -31.18
CA VAL A 359 63.70 18.42 -31.09
C VAL A 359 62.86 18.29 -29.83
N GLN A 360 63.41 18.66 -28.67
CA GLN A 360 62.71 18.56 -27.39
C GLN A 360 61.43 19.43 -27.36
N GLY A 361 61.46 20.62 -27.95
CA GLY A 361 60.29 21.49 -28.11
C GLY A 361 59.21 20.87 -29.01
N LEU A 362 59.60 20.33 -30.17
CA LEU A 362 58.66 19.70 -31.12
C LEU A 362 58.07 18.39 -30.57
N THR A 363 58.86 17.58 -29.87
CA THR A 363 58.36 16.39 -29.16
C THR A 363 57.33 16.78 -28.09
N THR A 364 57.57 17.88 -27.38
CA THR A 364 56.62 18.40 -26.39
C THR A 364 55.29 18.82 -27.05
N ILE A 365 55.35 19.48 -28.21
CA ILE A 365 54.15 19.86 -28.99
C ILE A 365 53.35 18.62 -29.39
N ASN A 366 54.00 17.61 -29.97
CA ASN A 366 53.32 16.36 -30.36
C ASN A 366 52.70 15.63 -29.17
N ASN A 367 53.40 15.57 -28.03
CA ASN A 367 52.85 14.97 -26.81
C ASN A 367 51.58 15.72 -26.32
N GLN A 368 51.54 17.06 -26.43
CA GLN A 368 50.32 17.81 -26.09
C GLN A 368 49.19 17.59 -27.10
N ILE A 369 49.49 17.45 -28.39
CA ILE A 369 48.48 17.15 -29.41
C ILE A 369 47.88 15.76 -29.16
N GLU A 370 48.71 14.75 -28.89
CA GLU A 370 48.25 13.40 -28.57
C GLU A 370 47.34 13.40 -27.33
N ARG A 371 47.72 14.18 -26.31
CA ARG A 371 46.91 14.37 -25.10
C ARG A 371 45.55 14.98 -25.42
N ILE A 372 45.49 16.07 -26.20
CA ILE A 372 44.21 16.70 -26.57
C ILE A 372 43.35 15.73 -27.40
N SER A 373 43.94 14.98 -28.32
CA SER A 373 43.24 13.96 -29.10
C SER A 373 42.63 12.87 -28.22
N LYS A 374 43.36 12.41 -27.18
CA LYS A 374 42.83 11.46 -26.18
C LYS A 374 41.66 12.04 -25.38
N LEU A 375 41.74 13.31 -24.98
CA LEU A 375 40.66 14.00 -24.26
C LEU A 375 39.39 14.09 -25.10
N VAL A 376 39.52 14.46 -26.37
CA VAL A 376 38.40 14.54 -27.31
C VAL A 376 37.79 13.15 -27.56
N ALA A 377 38.63 12.11 -27.72
CA ALA A 377 38.17 10.74 -27.91
C ALA A 377 37.40 10.21 -26.67
N ASN A 378 37.88 10.51 -25.46
CA ASN A 378 37.21 10.12 -24.23
C ASN A 378 35.85 10.82 -24.07
N LEU A 379 35.74 12.10 -24.46
CA LEU A 379 34.47 12.82 -24.47
C LEU A 379 33.48 12.24 -25.51
N LEU A 380 33.99 11.84 -26.68
CA LEU A 380 33.22 11.16 -27.74
C LEU A 380 32.68 9.80 -27.28
N ASN A 381 33.50 9.02 -26.58
CA ASN A 381 33.12 7.73 -26.02
C ASN A 381 32.09 7.88 -24.91
N TYR A 382 32.22 8.89 -24.04
CA TYR A 382 31.22 9.23 -23.04
C TYR A 382 29.84 9.52 -23.66
N ALA A 383 29.84 10.16 -24.82
CA ALA A 383 28.61 10.63 -25.45
C ALA A 383 27.99 9.63 -26.46
N ARG A 384 28.68 8.51 -26.76
CA ARG A 384 28.12 7.40 -27.54
C ARG A 384 27.35 6.45 -26.62
N GLU A 385 26.03 6.50 -26.71
CA GLU A 385 25.16 5.37 -26.32
C GLU A 385 25.46 4.17 -27.23
N SER A 386 26.48 3.39 -26.91
CA SER A 386 26.45 1.98 -27.28
C SER A 386 25.56 1.29 -26.24
N LYS A 387 24.67 0.38 -26.65
CA LYS A 387 24.10 -0.61 -25.73
C LYS A 387 25.08 -1.78 -25.72
N PRO A 388 26.10 -1.78 -24.84
CA PRO A 388 27.03 -2.87 -24.82
C PRO A 388 26.29 -4.13 -24.37
N ALA A 389 26.46 -5.21 -25.12
CA ALA A 389 25.78 -6.46 -24.82
C ALA A 389 26.30 -6.97 -23.48
N LEU A 390 25.38 -7.23 -22.54
CA LEU A 390 25.70 -8.04 -21.37
C LEU A 390 26.25 -9.38 -21.87
N GLN A 391 27.24 -9.92 -21.17
CA GLN A 391 27.78 -11.27 -21.36
C GLN A 391 28.42 -11.73 -20.05
N TRP A 392 28.71 -13.03 -19.95
CA TRP A 392 29.51 -13.55 -18.86
C TRP A 392 30.93 -12.96 -18.94
N CYS A 393 31.32 -12.23 -17.91
CA CYS A 393 32.58 -11.50 -17.83
C CYS A 393 33.44 -12.10 -16.71
N SER A 394 34.66 -12.50 -17.08
CA SER A 394 35.68 -12.98 -16.14
C SER A 394 36.54 -11.81 -15.66
N LEU A 395 36.48 -11.51 -14.36
CA LEU A 395 37.29 -10.45 -13.77
C LEU A 395 38.79 -10.68 -13.98
N SER A 396 39.26 -11.92 -13.85
CA SER A 396 40.68 -12.27 -14.02
C SER A 396 41.17 -12.00 -15.44
N THR A 397 40.38 -12.36 -16.45
CA THR A 397 40.71 -12.13 -17.87
C THR A 397 40.73 -10.64 -18.18
N THR A 398 39.70 -9.90 -17.74
CA THR A 398 39.61 -8.45 -17.97
C THR A 398 40.72 -7.70 -17.24
N LEU A 399 41.03 -8.06 -16.00
CA LEU A 399 42.12 -7.45 -15.24
C LEU A 399 43.47 -7.69 -15.93
N THR A 400 43.74 -8.93 -16.36
CA THR A 400 44.98 -9.26 -17.08
C THR A 400 45.17 -8.39 -18.33
N ALA A 401 44.12 -8.21 -19.12
CA ALA A 401 44.16 -7.36 -20.31
C ALA A 401 44.44 -5.88 -19.97
N VAL A 402 43.85 -5.35 -18.90
CA VAL A 402 44.10 -3.97 -18.45
C VAL A 402 45.53 -3.80 -17.94
N LEU A 403 46.03 -4.76 -17.16
CA LEU A 403 47.41 -4.72 -16.65
C LEU A 403 48.43 -4.77 -17.79
N ASP A 404 48.17 -5.54 -18.84
CA ASP A 404 48.99 -5.57 -20.05
C ASP A 404 49.09 -4.19 -20.72
N LEU A 405 48.00 -3.42 -20.77
CA LEU A 405 47.98 -2.05 -21.28
C LEU A 405 48.77 -1.08 -20.39
N LEU A 406 48.78 -1.31 -19.07
CA LEU A 406 49.41 -0.45 -18.07
C LEU A 406 50.86 -0.80 -17.74
N LYS A 407 51.44 -1.85 -18.34
CA LYS A 407 52.84 -2.28 -18.08
C LYS A 407 53.85 -1.14 -18.17
N ARG A 408 53.79 -0.32 -19.22
CA ARG A 408 54.72 0.80 -19.41
C ARG A 408 54.52 1.92 -18.37
N PRO A 409 53.29 2.46 -18.18
CA PRO A 409 53.02 3.42 -17.12
C PRO A 409 53.47 2.97 -15.73
N LEU A 410 53.13 1.74 -15.31
CA LEU A 410 53.49 1.20 -14.00
C LEU A 410 55.00 1.10 -13.80
N ALA A 411 55.73 0.65 -14.83
CA ALA A 411 57.18 0.55 -14.78
C ALA A 411 57.85 1.93 -14.72
N GLN A 412 57.35 2.91 -15.48
CA GLN A 412 57.86 4.29 -15.47
C GLN A 412 57.64 4.97 -14.11
N ALA A 413 56.48 4.74 -13.50
CA ALA A 413 56.14 5.25 -12.19
C ALA A 413 56.79 4.47 -11.01
N MET A 414 57.53 3.39 -11.30
CA MET A 414 58.13 2.48 -10.31
C MET A 414 57.11 1.88 -9.32
N ILE A 415 55.90 1.58 -9.80
CA ILE A 415 54.80 1.03 -9.00
C ILE A 415 54.83 -0.50 -9.06
N ASP A 416 54.80 -1.14 -7.89
CA ASP A 416 54.56 -2.57 -7.78
C ASP A 416 53.05 -2.83 -7.67
N ILE A 417 52.60 -3.90 -8.32
CA ILE A 417 51.21 -4.34 -8.24
C ILE A 417 51.12 -5.76 -7.68
N ASP A 418 50.32 -5.93 -6.64
CA ASP A 418 50.00 -7.23 -6.06
C ASP A 418 48.55 -7.59 -6.38
N VAL A 419 48.33 -8.78 -6.94
CA VAL A 419 47.01 -9.24 -7.40
C VAL A 419 46.68 -10.56 -6.71
N GLN A 420 45.67 -10.54 -5.86
CA GLN A 420 45.19 -11.67 -5.07
C GLN A 420 43.76 -12.02 -5.49
N LEU A 421 43.64 -12.82 -6.54
CA LEU A 421 42.35 -13.32 -7.02
C LEU A 421 42.26 -14.83 -6.72
N PRO A 422 41.27 -15.28 -5.92
CA PRO A 422 40.99 -16.71 -5.74
C PRO A 422 40.66 -17.38 -7.08
N ASP A 423 41.08 -18.63 -7.27
CA ASP A 423 40.81 -19.40 -8.51
C ASP A 423 39.31 -19.67 -8.74
N ASP A 424 38.50 -19.60 -7.68
CA ASP A 424 37.07 -19.91 -7.64
C ASP A 424 36.16 -18.68 -7.68
N ILE A 425 36.68 -17.51 -8.06
CA ILE A 425 35.83 -16.32 -8.22
C ILE A 425 34.79 -16.52 -9.34
N PRO A 426 33.49 -16.25 -9.06
CA PRO A 426 32.45 -16.40 -10.06
C PRO A 426 32.54 -15.33 -11.14
N GLN A 427 32.07 -15.67 -12.34
CA GLN A 427 31.85 -14.69 -13.40
C GLN A 427 30.66 -13.78 -13.06
N ILE A 428 30.70 -12.56 -13.58
CA ILE A 428 29.60 -11.59 -13.45
C ILE A 428 28.93 -11.37 -14.81
N VAL A 429 27.67 -10.94 -14.81
CA VAL A 429 26.98 -10.52 -16.02
C VAL A 429 27.27 -9.04 -16.24
N ALA A 430 28.20 -8.73 -17.13
CA ALA A 430 28.59 -7.36 -17.44
C ALA A 430 29.16 -7.25 -18.86
N PRO A 431 29.08 -6.08 -19.52
CA PRO A 431 29.78 -5.89 -20.78
C PRO A 431 31.30 -5.76 -20.54
N PRO A 432 32.15 -6.62 -21.16
CA PRO A 432 33.58 -6.65 -20.92
C PRO A 432 34.28 -5.32 -21.20
N ASP A 433 33.87 -4.62 -22.27
CA ASP A 433 34.45 -3.31 -22.61
C ASP A 433 34.20 -2.26 -21.51
N GLN A 434 33.01 -2.29 -20.89
CA GLN A 434 32.67 -1.41 -19.77
C GLN A 434 33.42 -1.80 -18.50
N MET A 435 33.55 -3.10 -18.21
CA MET A 435 34.36 -3.56 -17.08
C MET A 435 35.85 -3.24 -17.25
N GLN A 436 36.36 -3.37 -18.48
CA GLN A 436 37.71 -2.94 -18.83
C GLN A 436 37.88 -1.44 -18.58
N GLN A 437 36.90 -0.63 -18.98
CA GLN A 437 36.90 0.82 -18.73
C GLN A 437 36.87 1.16 -17.24
N VAL A 438 36.07 0.44 -16.43
CA VAL A 438 36.04 0.59 -14.97
C VAL A 438 37.44 0.36 -14.38
N LEU A 439 38.03 -0.80 -14.66
CA LEU A 439 39.33 -1.17 -14.13
C LEU A 439 40.44 -0.22 -14.61
N LEU A 440 40.43 0.16 -15.89
CA LEU A 440 41.41 1.09 -16.44
C LEU A 440 41.33 2.47 -15.76
N ASN A 441 40.14 3.02 -15.57
CA ASN A 441 39.96 4.32 -14.92
C ASN A 441 40.43 4.29 -13.46
N LEU A 442 40.12 3.22 -12.72
CA LEU A 442 40.54 3.09 -11.32
C LEU A 442 42.06 2.94 -11.21
N LEU A 443 42.69 2.12 -12.05
CA LEU A 443 44.13 1.92 -12.01
C LEU A 443 44.91 3.16 -12.48
N LEU A 444 44.42 3.89 -13.48
CA LEU A 444 45.02 5.17 -13.85
C LEU A 444 44.90 6.20 -12.72
N ASN A 445 43.79 6.23 -12.00
CA ASN A 445 43.66 7.08 -10.81
C ASN A 445 44.65 6.69 -9.72
N CYS A 446 44.91 5.39 -9.50
CA CYS A 446 45.93 4.91 -8.57
C CYS A 446 47.33 5.36 -8.98
N VAL A 447 47.68 5.18 -10.26
CA VAL A 447 48.98 5.60 -10.82
C VAL A 447 49.17 7.11 -10.61
N ASP A 448 48.20 7.91 -11.02
CA ASP A 448 48.26 9.36 -10.87
C ASP A 448 48.39 9.77 -9.39
N ALA A 449 47.64 9.15 -8.48
CA ALA A 449 47.66 9.45 -7.06
C ALA A 449 49.01 9.11 -6.39
N ILE A 450 49.70 8.09 -6.88
CA ILE A 450 51.05 7.74 -6.44
C ILE A 450 52.08 8.69 -7.06
N GLU A 451 51.98 8.99 -8.36
CA GLU A 451 52.92 9.90 -9.03
C GLU A 451 52.88 11.33 -8.48
N THR A 452 51.71 11.79 -8.02
CA THR A 452 51.56 13.12 -7.43
C THR A 452 51.84 13.18 -5.93
N ASP A 453 52.09 12.03 -5.27
CA ASP A 453 52.47 12.00 -3.86
C ASP A 453 53.89 12.60 -3.69
N PRO A 454 54.06 13.69 -2.91
CA PRO A 454 55.38 14.27 -2.63
C PRO A 454 56.37 13.31 -1.96
N ALA A 455 55.87 12.24 -1.31
CA ALA A 455 56.70 11.21 -0.70
C ALA A 455 57.23 10.18 -1.72
N HIS A 456 56.63 10.12 -2.92
CA HIS A 456 57.04 9.23 -4.00
C HIS A 456 58.41 9.64 -4.56
N GLY A 457 59.28 8.66 -4.82
CA GLY A 457 60.65 8.91 -5.32
C GLY A 457 61.71 9.21 -4.24
N ASN A 458 61.33 9.39 -2.97
CA ASN A 458 62.27 9.25 -1.86
C ASN A 458 62.53 7.76 -1.61
N ILE A 459 63.80 7.38 -1.33
CA ILE A 459 64.30 5.99 -1.16
C ILE A 459 63.46 5.11 -0.18
N LYS A 460 62.53 5.68 0.58
CA LYS A 460 61.75 5.02 1.63
C LYS A 460 60.32 4.59 1.26
N ARG A 461 59.70 5.03 0.15
CA ARG A 461 58.31 4.66 -0.19
C ARG A 461 58.19 4.36 -1.69
N ARG A 462 58.03 3.08 -2.02
CA ARG A 462 57.74 2.62 -3.39
C ARG A 462 56.23 2.64 -3.61
N GLY A 463 55.79 2.97 -4.81
CA GLY A 463 54.38 2.91 -5.18
C GLY A 463 53.86 1.47 -5.12
N GLN A 464 52.70 1.27 -4.51
CA GLN A 464 52.07 -0.05 -4.37
C GLN A 464 50.58 0.05 -4.69
N ILE A 465 50.12 -0.89 -5.51
CA ILE A 465 48.70 -1.11 -5.78
C ILE A 465 48.38 -2.56 -5.41
N ASN A 466 47.41 -2.76 -4.53
CA ASN A 466 46.92 -4.08 -4.14
C ASN A 466 45.52 -4.27 -4.73
N ILE A 467 45.29 -5.38 -5.42
CA ILE A 467 44.00 -5.75 -5.97
C ILE A 467 43.62 -7.10 -5.40
N ASP A 468 42.46 -7.19 -4.79
CA ASP A 468 41.90 -8.46 -4.34
C ASP A 468 40.41 -8.57 -4.67
N ALA A 469 39.91 -9.80 -4.70
CA ALA A 469 38.49 -10.05 -4.86
C ALA A 469 38.03 -11.20 -3.95
N GLU A 470 36.82 -11.08 -3.44
CA GLU A 470 36.18 -12.12 -2.63
C GLU A 470 34.74 -12.34 -3.09
N PHE A 471 34.29 -13.60 -3.06
CA PHE A 471 32.88 -13.94 -3.29
C PHE A 471 32.14 -14.05 -1.96
N ILE A 472 31.14 -13.20 -1.77
CA ILE A 472 30.33 -13.14 -0.56
C ILE A 472 29.06 -13.97 -0.78
N ALA A 473 29.16 -15.27 -0.50
CA ALA A 473 28.10 -16.24 -0.78
C ALA A 473 26.73 -15.88 -0.15
N LYS A 474 26.72 -15.26 1.04
CA LYS A 474 25.48 -14.82 1.72
C LYS A 474 24.73 -13.74 0.96
N GLU A 475 25.45 -12.86 0.27
CA GLU A 475 24.91 -11.70 -0.44
C GLU A 475 24.84 -11.93 -1.96
N ARG A 476 25.42 -13.03 -2.46
CA ARG A 476 25.59 -13.33 -3.89
C ARG A 476 26.28 -12.20 -4.65
N GLN A 477 27.31 -11.63 -4.02
CA GLN A 477 28.07 -10.51 -4.57
C GLN A 477 29.55 -10.86 -4.69
N LEU A 478 30.14 -10.42 -5.80
CA LEU A 478 31.59 -10.34 -5.98
C LEU A 478 32.05 -8.98 -5.48
N ARG A 479 32.88 -8.98 -4.44
CA ARG A 479 33.54 -7.77 -3.95
C ARG A 479 34.93 -7.68 -4.56
N VAL A 480 35.25 -6.53 -5.14
CA VAL A 480 36.57 -6.21 -5.68
C VAL A 480 37.12 -5.03 -4.90
N ARG A 481 38.35 -5.17 -4.40
CA ARG A 481 39.06 -4.12 -3.66
C ARG A 481 40.30 -3.73 -4.44
N ILE A 482 40.47 -2.42 -4.65
CA ILE A 482 41.65 -1.84 -5.28
C ILE A 482 42.18 -0.78 -4.32
N GLN A 483 43.38 -0.99 -3.81
CA GLN A 483 44.03 -0.11 -2.86
C GLN A 483 45.34 0.44 -3.43
N ASP A 484 45.52 1.75 -3.37
CA ASP A 484 46.81 2.41 -3.60
C ASP A 484 47.40 2.96 -2.30
N ASN A 485 48.70 3.26 -2.33
CA ASN A 485 49.42 3.90 -1.22
C ASN A 485 49.83 5.34 -1.52
N GLY A 486 49.15 6.02 -2.44
CA GLY A 486 49.43 7.38 -2.89
C GLY A 486 48.94 8.47 -1.94
N GLN A 487 48.75 9.68 -2.47
CA GLN A 487 48.46 10.87 -1.64
C GLN A 487 47.12 10.85 -0.88
N GLY A 488 46.19 9.96 -1.24
CA GLY A 488 44.84 9.92 -0.68
C GLY A 488 43.95 11.13 -1.03
N ILE A 489 42.73 11.13 -0.48
CA ILE A 489 41.66 12.11 -0.73
C ILE A 489 41.25 12.76 0.59
N ARG A 490 40.98 14.07 0.57
CA ARG A 490 40.50 14.79 1.75
C ARG A 490 39.02 14.47 2.00
N ALA A 491 38.60 14.47 3.27
CA ALA A 491 37.22 14.20 3.65
C ALA A 491 36.20 15.11 2.93
N ASP A 492 36.53 16.40 2.75
CA ASP A 492 35.65 17.39 2.09
C ASP A 492 35.41 17.12 0.59
N ASP A 493 36.24 16.27 -0.01
CA ASP A 493 36.23 15.97 -1.45
C ASP A 493 35.56 14.61 -1.73
N LEU A 494 35.48 13.70 -0.74
CA LEU A 494 34.93 12.34 -0.89
C LEU A 494 33.50 12.32 -1.43
N ASP A 495 32.65 13.25 -1.01
CA ASP A 495 31.25 13.31 -1.47
C ASP A 495 31.15 13.78 -2.93
N LYS A 496 32.19 14.43 -3.46
CA LYS A 496 32.21 15.07 -4.79
C LYS A 496 32.97 14.27 -5.83
N VAL A 497 33.75 13.26 -5.44
CA VAL A 497 34.62 12.52 -6.38
C VAL A 497 33.88 11.80 -7.50
N PHE A 498 32.58 11.56 -7.32
CA PHE A 498 31.71 10.97 -8.35
C PHE A 498 30.97 12.02 -9.20
N GLU A 499 31.06 13.30 -8.86
CA GLU A 499 30.46 14.37 -9.65
C GLU A 499 31.18 14.54 -10.99
N PRO A 500 30.46 14.59 -12.13
CA PRO A 500 31.08 14.82 -13.43
C PRO A 500 31.88 16.13 -13.45
N PHE A 501 33.09 16.07 -14.02
CA PHE A 501 34.03 17.19 -14.16
C PHE A 501 34.67 17.68 -12.85
N TYR A 502 34.38 17.06 -11.71
CA TYR A 502 35.05 17.36 -10.46
C TYR A 502 36.46 16.74 -10.44
N THR A 503 37.48 17.56 -10.20
CA THR A 503 38.87 17.13 -10.11
C THR A 503 39.66 18.09 -9.24
N THR A 504 40.54 17.56 -8.39
CA THR A 504 41.50 18.34 -7.59
C THR A 504 42.82 18.56 -8.35
N LYS A 505 43.00 17.90 -9.50
CA LYS A 505 44.18 18.04 -10.38
C LYS A 505 44.21 19.41 -11.07
N PRO A 506 45.40 19.97 -11.38
CA PRO A 506 45.55 21.22 -12.12
C PRO A 506 44.79 21.22 -13.45
N VAL A 507 44.44 22.41 -13.95
CA VAL A 507 43.74 22.58 -15.23
C VAL A 507 44.50 21.87 -16.35
N GLY A 508 43.83 20.91 -17.00
CA GLY A 508 44.40 20.07 -18.07
C GLY A 508 44.99 18.74 -17.61
N ALA A 509 45.27 18.54 -16.32
CA ALA A 509 45.82 17.30 -15.75
C ALA A 509 44.77 16.24 -15.40
N GLY A 510 43.53 16.64 -15.10
CA GLY A 510 42.42 15.72 -14.85
C GLY A 510 41.17 16.17 -15.60
N THR A 511 40.42 15.21 -16.15
CA THR A 511 39.13 15.46 -16.81
C THR A 511 37.96 15.52 -15.84
N GLY A 512 38.12 14.95 -14.64
CA GLY A 512 37.03 14.75 -13.68
C GLY A 512 35.93 13.80 -14.17
N LEU A 513 36.19 13.01 -15.22
CA LEU A 513 35.19 12.10 -15.81
C LEU A 513 35.42 10.63 -15.42
N GLY A 514 36.61 10.27 -14.93
CA GLY A 514 36.97 8.87 -14.69
C GLY A 514 36.06 8.18 -13.67
N LEU A 515 35.93 8.76 -12.47
CA LEU A 515 35.13 8.18 -11.39
C LEU A 515 33.62 8.32 -11.61
N SER A 516 33.15 9.38 -12.27
CA SER A 516 31.73 9.50 -12.63
C SER A 516 31.30 8.42 -13.63
N VAL A 517 32.19 8.04 -14.56
CA VAL A 517 31.96 6.92 -15.49
C VAL A 517 31.95 5.58 -14.75
N VAL A 518 32.91 5.36 -13.84
CA VAL A 518 32.92 4.15 -13.00
C VAL A 518 31.62 4.02 -12.22
N TYR A 519 31.18 5.10 -11.56
CA TYR A 519 29.93 5.13 -10.80
C TYR A 519 28.72 4.79 -11.68
N GLY A 520 28.62 5.41 -12.87
CA GLY A 520 27.54 5.14 -13.81
C GLY A 520 27.49 3.67 -14.25
N ILE A 521 28.63 3.10 -14.67
CA ILE A 521 28.71 1.71 -15.11
C ILE A 521 28.35 0.74 -13.97
N ILE A 522 28.92 0.93 -12.77
CA ILE A 522 28.65 0.05 -11.63
C ILE A 522 27.18 0.13 -11.21
N ASN A 523 26.59 1.33 -11.19
CA ASN A 523 25.18 1.51 -10.86
C ASN A 523 24.24 0.91 -11.93
N ASP A 524 24.59 1.01 -13.21
CA ASP A 524 23.85 0.37 -14.32
C ASP A 524 23.91 -1.17 -14.25
N LEU A 525 24.99 -1.71 -13.67
CA LEU A 525 25.14 -3.13 -13.32
C LEU A 525 24.55 -3.45 -11.93
N HIS A 526 23.79 -2.52 -11.33
CA HIS A 526 23.20 -2.62 -10.00
C HIS A 526 24.20 -3.01 -8.89
N GLY A 527 25.46 -2.70 -9.10
CA GLY A 527 26.51 -2.80 -8.11
C GLY A 527 26.57 -1.55 -7.24
N THR A 528 27.46 -1.60 -6.26
CA THR A 528 27.80 -0.45 -5.40
C THR A 528 29.29 -0.18 -5.49
N ILE A 529 29.67 1.10 -5.38
CA ILE A 529 31.05 1.54 -5.26
C ILE A 529 31.18 2.42 -4.02
N THR A 530 32.21 2.16 -3.22
CA THR A 530 32.55 2.93 -2.01
C THR A 530 34.03 3.24 -2.01
N ILE A 531 34.39 4.37 -1.41
CA ILE A 531 35.77 4.85 -1.35
C ILE A 531 36.11 5.16 0.11
N GLU A 532 37.17 4.53 0.59
CA GLU A 532 37.79 4.82 1.88
C GLU A 532 39.16 5.43 1.61
N SER A 533 39.40 6.67 2.06
CA SER A 533 40.65 7.36 1.79
C SER A 533 40.99 8.32 2.91
N ALA A 534 42.28 8.47 3.17
CA ALA A 534 42.81 9.50 4.06
C ALA A 534 44.07 10.10 3.45
N PRO A 535 44.32 11.42 3.65
CA PRO A 535 45.53 12.06 3.17
C PRO A 535 46.80 11.31 3.62
N GLU A 536 47.75 11.12 2.70
CA GLU A 536 49.05 10.46 2.90
C GLU A 536 49.00 8.95 3.20
N VAL A 537 47.82 8.37 3.36
CA VAL A 537 47.61 6.93 3.60
C VAL A 537 47.39 6.18 2.28
N GLY A 538 46.65 6.77 1.35
CA GLY A 538 46.24 6.16 0.09
C GLY A 538 44.72 6.03 -0.01
N THR A 539 44.25 5.38 -1.07
CA THR A 539 42.81 5.20 -1.34
C THR A 539 42.48 3.73 -1.52
N LEU A 540 41.40 3.28 -0.88
CA LEU A 540 40.78 1.98 -1.07
C LEU A 540 39.43 2.18 -1.76
N VAL A 541 39.28 1.59 -2.95
CA VAL A 541 38.03 1.51 -3.69
C VAL A 541 37.45 0.12 -3.53
N ILE A 542 36.19 0.02 -3.09
CA ILE A 542 35.47 -1.23 -2.90
C ILE A 542 34.27 -1.24 -3.84
N ILE A 543 34.22 -2.21 -4.73
CA ILE A 543 33.12 -2.43 -5.67
C ILE A 543 32.42 -3.73 -5.30
N ASN A 544 31.11 -3.71 -5.12
CA ASN A 544 30.31 -4.93 -4.97
C ASN A 544 29.40 -5.10 -6.19
N MET A 545 29.49 -6.23 -6.88
CA MET A 545 28.68 -6.55 -8.05
C MET A 545 27.89 -7.83 -7.80
N PRO A 546 26.61 -7.92 -8.17
CA PRO A 546 25.86 -9.16 -8.08
C PRO A 546 26.42 -10.20 -9.07
N THR A 547 26.51 -11.46 -8.63
CA THR A 547 27.03 -12.56 -9.46
C THR A 547 25.95 -13.21 -10.32
N GLU A 548 24.69 -12.78 -10.14
CA GLU A 548 23.54 -13.28 -10.89
C GLU A 548 22.70 -12.12 -11.42
N PRO A 549 22.13 -12.29 -12.62
CA PRO A 549 21.22 -11.29 -13.20
C PRO A 549 19.95 -11.19 -12.34
N LEU A 550 19.61 -9.99 -11.86
CA LEU A 550 18.36 -9.77 -11.14
C LEU A 550 17.17 -9.75 -12.13
N GLU A 551 15.96 -10.03 -11.65
CA GLU A 551 14.75 -9.95 -12.47
C GLU A 551 14.57 -8.55 -13.08
N GLY A 552 14.31 -8.48 -14.39
CA GLY A 552 14.13 -7.22 -15.13
C GLY A 552 15.38 -6.64 -15.81
N TRP A 553 16.54 -7.29 -15.70
CA TRP A 553 17.83 -6.81 -16.26
C TRP A 553 17.98 -6.88 -17.79
N GLY A 554 17.02 -7.47 -18.51
CA GLY A 554 17.13 -7.64 -19.96
C GLY A 554 18.20 -8.66 -20.41
N TRP A 555 18.85 -9.36 -19.47
CA TRP A 555 19.70 -10.51 -19.75
C TRP A 555 18.86 -11.64 -20.35
N ARG A 556 19.10 -11.91 -21.63
CA ARG A 556 18.60 -13.12 -22.30
C ARG A 556 19.81 -14.05 -22.38
N GLY A 557 20.01 -14.87 -21.35
CA GLY A 557 21.13 -15.82 -21.32
C GLY A 557 21.21 -16.71 -22.58
N ASP A 558 22.31 -17.44 -22.72
CA ASP A 558 22.48 -18.41 -23.81
C ASP A 558 21.29 -19.38 -23.83
N LYS A 559 20.57 -19.38 -24.96
CA LYS A 559 19.62 -20.43 -25.31
C LYS A 559 20.36 -21.67 -25.79
#